data_AF-A0A534VZC2-F1
#
_entry.id   AF-A0A534VZC2-F1
#
_cell.length_a   1.000
_cell.length_b   1.000
_cell.length_c   1.000
_cell.angle_alpha   90.00
_cell.angle_beta   90.00
_cell.angle_gamma   90.00
#
_symmetry.space_group_name_H-M   'P 1'
#
loop_
_entity.id
_entity.type
_entity.pdbx_description
1 polymer ?
#
loop_
_entity_poly.entity_id
_entity_poly.type
_entity_poly.pdbx_seq_one_letter_code
_entity_poly.pdbx_strand_id
1 'polypeptide(L)' 'MKARHYTPLVGFVVPTIVIGYGVVIPRSCIAGVNELTVGFAATVIGACVTYVLGLRAVLRDRGR' A
#
# COMPACT_ATOMS: atom_id res chain seq x y z
N MET A 1 12.95 14.15 -3.23
CA MET A 1 12.55 12.73 -3.38
C MET A 1 12.72 12.32 -4.84
N LYS A 2 13.46 11.26 -5.17
CA LYS A 2 13.57 10.77 -6.56
C LYS A 2 12.53 9.67 -6.82
N ALA A 3 11.97 9.61 -8.03
CA ALA A 3 10.97 8.61 -8.43
C ALA A 3 11.39 7.16 -8.13
N ARG A 4 12.70 6.85 -8.22
CA ARG A 4 13.24 5.53 -7.89
C ARG A 4 12.96 5.05 -6.46
N HIS A 5 12.69 5.94 -5.51
CA HIS A 5 12.42 5.53 -4.13
C HIS A 5 10.99 5.00 -3.95
N TYR A 6 10.10 5.22 -4.92
CA TYR A 6 8.74 4.71 -4.89
C TYR A 6 8.56 3.40 -5.65
N THR A 7 9.57 2.95 -6.42
CA THR A 7 9.50 1.68 -7.14
C THR A 7 9.19 0.48 -6.24
N PRO A 8 9.79 0.29 -5.04
CA PRO A 8 9.41 -0.82 -4.17
C PRO A 8 7.99 -0.65 -3.63
N LEU A 9 7.54 0.57 -3.35
CA LEU A 9 6.18 0.82 -2.87
C LEU A 9 5.15 0.47 -3.95
N VAL A 10 5.35 0.92 -5.19
CA VAL A 10 4.50 0.57 -6.33
C VAL A 10 4.53 -0.95 -6.58
N GLY A 11 5.71 -1.56 -6.51
CA GLY A 11 5.90 -3.00 -6.67
C GLY A 11 5.22 -3.84 -5.57
N PHE A 12 4.90 -3.24 -4.43
CA PHE A 12 4.08 -3.87 -3.38
C PHE A 12 2.58 -3.58 -3.57
N VAL A 13 2.21 -2.30 -3.71
CA VAL A 13 0.82 -1.84 -3.70
C VAL A 13 0.04 -2.35 -4.90
N VAL A 14 0.60 -2.25 -6.11
CA VAL A 14 -0.10 -2.63 -7.35
C VAL A 14 -0.48 -4.12 -7.34
N PRO A 15 0.44 -5.07 -7.15
CA PRO A 15 0.05 -6.48 -7.12
C PRO A 15 -0.88 -6.80 -5.93
N THR A 16 -0.68 -6.16 -4.78
CA THR A 16 -1.56 -6.37 -3.61
C THR A 16 -3.01 -5.98 -3.90
N ILE A 17 -3.24 -4.81 -4.51
CA ILE A 17 -4.58 -4.36 -4.87
C ILE A 17 -5.18 -5.24 -5.98
N VAL A 18 -4.41 -5.57 -7.01
CA VAL A 18 -4.87 -6.40 -8.14
C VAL A 18 -5.27 -7.80 -7.66
N ILE A 19 -4.45 -8.43 -6.83
CA ILE A 19 -4.75 -9.76 -6.30
C ILE A 19 -5.89 -9.69 -5.29
N GLY A 20 -5.83 -8.75 -4.34
CA GLY A 20 -6.83 -8.58 -3.29
C GLY A 20 -8.21 -8.27 -3.85
N TYR A 21 -8.38 -7.12 -4.50
CA TYR A 21 -9.67 -6.66 -5.01
C TYR A 21 -10.07 -7.26 -6.35
N GLY A 22 -9.11 -7.68 -7.19
CA GLY A 22 -9.40 -8.22 -8.52
C GLY A 22 -9.66 -9.72 -8.55
N VAL A 23 -9.07 -10.48 -7.61
CA VAL A 23 -9.14 -11.97 -7.64
C VAL A 23 -9.72 -12.54 -6.36
N VAL A 24 -9.17 -12.19 -5.20
CA VAL A 24 -9.47 -12.86 -3.93
C VAL A 24 -10.83 -12.42 -3.37
N ILE A 25 -11.04 -11.11 -3.18
CA ILE A 25 -12.25 -10.57 -2.56
C ILE A 25 -13.52 -10.91 -3.38
N PRO A 26 -13.56 -10.73 -4.72
CA PRO A 26 -14.77 -11.03 -5.50
C PRO A 26 -15.14 -12.51 -5.52
N ARG A 27 -14.16 -13.41 -5.33
CA ARG A 27 -14.38 -14.87 -5.29
C ARG A 27 -14.54 -15.42 -3.88
N SER A 28 -14.63 -14.56 -2.88
CA SER A 28 -14.82 -14.95 -1.49
C SER A 28 -16.26 -14.74 -1.04
N CYS A 29 -16.61 -15.32 0.11
CA CYS A 29 -17.84 -15.04 0.85
C CYS A 29 -17.93 -13.60 1.40
N ILE A 30 -16.91 -12.78 1.15
CA ILE A 30 -16.71 -11.41 1.63
C ILE A 30 -16.80 -10.42 0.46
N ALA A 31 -17.33 -10.84 -0.70
CA ALA A 31 -17.51 -9.96 -1.85
C ALA A 31 -18.42 -8.76 -1.51
N GLY A 32 -18.04 -7.56 -1.99
CA GLY A 32 -18.74 -6.31 -1.73
C GLY A 32 -17.96 -5.35 -0.82
N VAL A 33 -18.60 -4.27 -0.37
CA VAL A 33 -18.00 -3.31 0.56
C VAL A 33 -18.44 -3.66 1.98
N ASN A 34 -17.55 -4.26 2.75
CA ASN A 34 -17.74 -4.64 4.16
C ASN A 34 -16.49 -4.34 5.00
N GLU A 35 -16.58 -4.59 6.30
CA GLU A 35 -15.53 -4.32 7.28
C GLU A 35 -14.17 -4.91 6.90
N LEU A 36 -14.14 -6.10 6.30
CA LEU A 36 -12.91 -6.79 5.89
C LEU A 36 -12.28 -6.12 4.67
N THR A 37 -13.08 -5.73 3.68
CA THR A 37 -12.59 -5.00 2.51
C THR A 37 -12.12 -3.58 2.85
N VAL A 38 -12.77 -2.93 3.80
CA VAL A 38 -12.35 -1.61 4.32
C VAL A 38 -11.07 -1.75 5.14
N GLY A 39 -10.99 -2.78 5.99
CA GLY A 39 -9.78 -3.11 6.75
C GLY A 39 -8.58 -3.38 5.84
N PHE A 40 -8.78 -4.13 4.75
CA PHE A 40 -7.75 -4.35 3.75
C PHE A 40 -7.30 -3.06 3.04
N ALA A 41 -8.22 -2.17 2.66
CA ALA A 41 -7.86 -0.86 2.13
C ALA A 41 -7.05 -0.05 3.15
N ALA A 42 -7.50 -0.04 4.41
CA ALA A 42 -6.85 0.71 5.48
C ALA A 42 -5.40 0.24 5.72
N THR A 43 -5.13 -1.08 5.66
CA THR A 43 -3.78 -1.60 5.81
C THR A 43 -2.88 -1.20 4.64
N VAL A 44 -3.37 -1.26 3.40
CA VAL A 44 -2.61 -0.81 2.22
C VAL A 44 -2.30 0.69 2.29
N ILE A 45 -3.29 1.52 2.67
CA ILE A 45 -3.09 2.96 2.88
C ILE A 45 -2.07 3.22 4.00
N GLY A 46 -2.19 2.50 5.12
CA GLY A 46 -1.24 2.59 6.24
C GLY A 46 0.19 2.25 5.82
N ALA A 47 0.38 1.22 5.00
CA ALA A 47 1.67 0.87 4.44
C ALA A 47 2.24 2.00 3.55
N CYS A 48 1.42 2.61 2.69
CA CYS A 48 1.82 3.76 1.88
C CYS A 48 2.29 4.94 2.74
N VAL A 49 1.50 5.31 3.75
CA VAL A 49 1.80 6.44 4.63
C VAL A 49 3.09 6.20 5.40
N THR A 50 3.24 5.04 6.04
CA THR A 50 4.44 4.69 6.81
C THR A 50 5.69 4.65 5.94
N TYR A 51 5.59 4.10 4.73
CA TYR A 51 6.69 4.11 3.76
C TYR A 51 7.14 5.53 3.40
N VAL A 52 6.19 6.41 3.06
CA VAL A 52 6.47 7.81 2.71
C VAL A 52 7.12 8.55 3.87
N LEU A 53 6.61 8.37 5.09
CA LEU A 53 7.15 9.03 6.29
C LEU A 53 8.56 8.52 6.61
N GLY A 54 8.81 7.21 6.55
CA GLY A 54 10.13 6.64 6.73
C GLY A 54 11.13 7.14 5.68
N LEU A 55 10.71 7.21 4.42
CA LEU A 55 11.53 7.76 3.35
C LEU A 55 11.85 9.24 3.56
N ARG A 56 10.88 10.05 4.03
CA ARG A 56 11.12 11.46 4.40
C ARG A 56 12.12 11.57 5.54
N ALA A 57 12.02 10.72 6.56
CA ALA A 57 12.92 10.73 7.70
C ALA A 57 14.37 10.46 7.28
N VAL A 58 14.62 9.39 6.51
CA VAL A 58 15.96 9.01 6.04
C VAL A 58 16.56 10.06 5.11
N LEU A 59 15.78 10.60 4.16
CA LEU A 59 16.29 11.59 3.22
C LEU A 59 16.58 12.95 3.87
N ARG A 60 15.84 13.31 4.92
CA ARG A 60 16.12 14.52 5.71
C ARG A 60 17.42 14.39 6.50
N ASP A 61 17.69 13.22 7.04
CA ASP A 61 18.91 12.94 7.81
C ASP A 61 20.15 12.99 6.91
N ARG A 62 20.07 12.40 5.71
CA ARG A 62 21.17 12.39 4.72
C ARG A 62 21.51 13.75 4.11
N GLY A 63 20.68 14.76 4.33
CA GLY A 63 20.89 16.14 3.86
C GLY A 63 21.45 17.08 4.93
N ARG A 64 21.68 16.58 6.14
CA ARG A 64 22.45 17.24 7.21
C ARG A 64 23.86 16.67 7.25
#